data_AF-A0AAU9VZB4-F1
#
_entry.id   AF-A0AAU9VZB4-F1
#
_cell.length_a   1.000
_cell.length_b   1.000
_cell.length_c   1.000
_cell.angle_alpha   90.00
_cell.angle_beta   90.00
_cell.angle_gamma   90.00
#
_symmetry.space_group_name_H-M   'P 1'
#
loop_
_entity.id
_entity.type
_entity.pdbx_description
1 polymer ?
#
loop_
_entity_poly.entity_id
_entity_poly.type
_entity_poly.pdbx_seq_one_letter_code
_entity_poly.pdbx_strand_id
1 'polypeptide(L)'
;MQHRLITFICKNPPNESGTPSKKEKKGGRKDKQKGQQNGETSPTHNPMQPGENGIENPDFKNAAAAADDDWSVDTSDAAVQERMGTLTSGVKGLALTNDTEKPQEERFNIFYNFVKKRKETNIDKSVIAEIVAEADRLDIKDKGVLALSEVLFDKNMLEEIPKFRNLFLRFLNGNHKAQKYMLGAFELLVGQSFPADLMPKAVRILKALYDADLLEEEVILQWGEKVSKKYVSKEVCSQIHEKVAPFIKWLKEAEEEDSSEEEEGEEEIEVVYDNKAQQLKAQADNKVVEEDDDDLDIDAI
;
A
#
# COMPACT_ATOMS: atom_id res chain seq x y z
N MET A 1 12.95 18.06 -17.04
CA MET A 1 13.78 18.39 -18.24
C MET A 1 14.31 17.17 -19.01
N GLN A 2 14.35 15.96 -18.44
CA GLN A 2 14.84 14.77 -19.15
C GLN A 2 13.90 14.27 -20.26
N HIS A 3 12.59 14.45 -20.10
CA HIS A 3 11.59 13.99 -21.08
C HIS A 3 11.76 14.66 -22.46
N ARG A 4 12.08 15.97 -22.50
CA ARG A 4 12.28 16.70 -23.77
C ARG A 4 13.56 16.30 -24.51
N LEU A 5 14.59 15.86 -23.78
CA LEU A 5 15.85 15.42 -24.40
C LEU A 5 15.69 14.06 -25.08
N ILE A 6 14.95 13.14 -24.45
CA ILE A 6 14.68 11.80 -25.00
C ILE A 6 13.84 11.91 -26.29
N THR A 7 12.80 12.74 -26.31
CA THR A 7 12.01 12.98 -27.53
C THR A 7 12.83 13.62 -28.65
N PHE A 8 13.80 14.48 -28.32
CA PHE A 8 14.66 15.14 -29.30
C PHE A 8 15.68 14.19 -29.94
N ILE A 9 16.23 13.25 -29.15
CA ILE A 9 17.15 12.20 -29.64
C ILE A 9 16.42 11.21 -30.56
N CYS A 10 15.17 10.85 -30.25
CA CYS A 10 14.37 9.99 -31.13
C CYS A 10 13.97 10.69 -32.44
N LYS A 11 13.72 12.00 -32.40
CA LYS A 11 13.34 12.79 -33.58
C LYS A 11 14.55 13.22 -34.45
N ASN A 12 15.76 13.16 -33.91
CA ASN A 12 17.01 13.45 -34.64
C ASN A 12 18.07 12.40 -34.27
N PRO A 13 17.98 11.16 -34.80
CA PRO A 13 19.01 10.17 -34.57
C PRO A 13 20.36 10.69 -35.11
N PRO A 14 21.46 10.56 -34.35
CA PRO A 14 22.76 11.05 -34.80
C PRO A 14 23.19 10.30 -36.05
N ASN A 15 23.53 11.05 -37.11
CA ASN A 15 24.00 10.49 -38.37
C ASN A 15 25.24 9.59 -38.15
N GLU A 16 25.13 8.31 -38.49
CA GLU A 16 26.28 7.42 -38.62
C GLU A 16 27.14 7.85 -39.82
N SER A 17 28.03 8.82 -39.63
CA SER A 17 29.22 8.99 -40.45
C SER A 17 30.21 9.95 -39.80
N GLY A 18 31.35 9.41 -39.36
CA GLY A 18 32.59 10.19 -39.21
C GLY A 18 33.22 10.18 -37.83
N THR A 19 33.87 9.08 -37.45
CA THR A 19 35.16 9.17 -36.74
C THR A 19 36.23 8.40 -37.52
N PRO A 20 37.46 8.93 -37.66
CA PRO A 20 38.45 8.41 -38.59
C PRO A 20 39.28 7.27 -37.97
N SER A 21 39.32 6.15 -38.69
CA SER A 21 40.44 5.22 -38.94
C SER A 21 41.47 4.92 -37.84
N LYS A 22 41.56 3.62 -37.45
CA LYS A 22 42.85 2.90 -37.39
C LYS A 22 42.73 1.35 -37.44
N LYS A 23 43.20 0.81 -38.57
CA LYS A 23 43.92 -0.47 -38.83
C LYS A 23 43.31 -1.85 -38.48
N GLU A 24 42.91 -2.53 -39.58
CA GLU A 24 43.30 -3.87 -40.07
C GLU A 24 43.69 -5.02 -39.11
N LYS A 25 43.00 -6.17 -39.23
CA LYS A 25 43.56 -7.39 -39.85
C LYS A 25 42.51 -8.48 -40.18
N LYS A 26 42.65 -9.03 -41.39
CA LYS A 26 42.08 -10.28 -41.98
C LYS A 26 42.03 -11.46 -40.98
N GLY A 27 41.15 -12.46 -41.08
CA GLY A 27 40.21 -12.88 -42.13
C GLY A 27 39.77 -14.33 -41.88
N GLY A 28 38.87 -14.88 -42.69
CA GLY A 28 38.61 -16.33 -42.75
C GLY A 28 37.13 -16.71 -42.78
N ARG A 29 36.72 -17.39 -43.85
CA ARG A 29 35.36 -17.75 -44.26
C ARG A 29 35.16 -19.26 -44.06
N LYS A 30 34.02 -19.73 -43.51
CA LYS A 30 33.16 -20.85 -44.02
C LYS A 30 32.21 -21.46 -42.97
N ASP A 31 30.94 -21.58 -43.38
CA ASP A 31 29.92 -22.61 -43.13
C ASP A 31 30.22 -23.83 -42.25
N LYS A 32 29.33 -24.13 -41.28
CA LYS A 32 28.45 -25.33 -41.25
C LYS A 32 27.61 -25.46 -39.95
N GLN A 33 26.29 -25.43 -40.12
CA GLN A 33 25.25 -26.39 -39.68
C GLN A 33 25.30 -27.15 -38.32
N LYS A 34 24.08 -27.29 -37.74
CA LYS A 34 23.56 -28.10 -36.61
C LYS A 34 23.62 -27.39 -35.24
N GLY A 35 22.53 -27.18 -34.49
CA GLY A 35 21.21 -27.82 -34.45
C GLY A 35 21.18 -28.93 -33.41
N GLN A 36 20.84 -28.60 -32.15
CA GLN A 36 20.30 -29.56 -31.17
C GLN A 36 19.70 -28.84 -29.94
N GLN A 37 18.37 -28.95 -29.81
CA GLN A 37 17.63 -28.91 -28.55
C GLN A 37 17.92 -30.19 -27.76
N ASN A 38 17.89 -30.13 -26.43
CA ASN A 38 17.67 -31.33 -25.64
C ASN A 38 16.77 -31.00 -24.44
N GLY A 39 15.68 -31.76 -24.36
CA GLY A 39 14.63 -31.64 -23.37
C GLY A 39 14.83 -32.52 -22.14
N GLU A 40 13.94 -32.26 -21.19
CA GLU A 40 13.70 -32.92 -19.92
C GLU A 40 13.33 -34.41 -20.09
N THR A 41 13.67 -35.27 -19.11
CA THR A 41 12.81 -36.37 -18.64
C THR A 41 13.33 -36.97 -17.33
N SER A 42 12.39 -37.17 -16.39
CA SER A 42 12.53 -37.85 -15.09
C SER A 42 12.67 -39.38 -15.24
N PRO A 43 13.23 -40.10 -14.24
CA PRO A 43 13.28 -41.56 -14.26
C PRO A 43 12.13 -42.19 -13.46
N THR A 44 11.45 -43.18 -14.07
CA THR A 44 10.49 -44.09 -13.42
C THR A 44 11.07 -45.51 -13.42
N HIS A 45 11.10 -46.13 -12.23
CA HIS A 45 11.53 -47.51 -11.96
C HIS A 45 10.47 -48.56 -12.33
N ASN A 46 10.90 -49.73 -12.84
CA ASN A 46 10.33 -51.06 -12.51
C ASN A 46 11.28 -52.21 -12.94
N PRO A 47 11.10 -53.48 -12.51
CA PRO A 47 12.12 -54.23 -11.78
C PRO A 47 12.62 -55.50 -12.51
N MET A 48 13.82 -55.97 -12.16
CA MET A 48 14.43 -57.19 -12.72
C MET A 48 14.41 -58.33 -11.68
N GLN A 49 13.87 -59.49 -12.08
CA GLN A 49 13.98 -60.80 -11.40
C GLN A 49 15.43 -61.29 -11.35
N PRO A 50 15.83 -62.03 -10.29
CA PRO A 50 16.98 -62.93 -10.34
C PRO A 50 16.55 -64.40 -10.27
N GLY A 51 17.20 -65.22 -11.11
CA GLY A 51 17.01 -66.66 -11.22
C GLY A 51 17.61 -67.48 -10.06
N GLU A 52 17.09 -68.68 -9.92
CA GLU A 52 17.40 -69.73 -8.95
C GLU A 52 18.83 -70.26 -9.10
N ASN A 53 19.50 -70.57 -7.98
CA ASN A 53 20.43 -71.69 -7.83
C ASN A 53 20.87 -71.90 -6.36
N GLY A 54 20.60 -73.10 -5.83
CA GLY A 54 21.53 -73.87 -4.99
C GLY A 54 21.69 -73.51 -3.51
N ILE A 55 21.06 -74.32 -2.66
CA ILE A 55 21.17 -74.38 -1.19
C ILE A 55 22.60 -74.77 -0.75
N GLU A 56 23.16 -74.07 0.26
CA GLU A 56 23.93 -74.66 1.38
C GLU A 56 24.19 -73.62 2.49
N ASN A 57 23.70 -73.89 3.69
CA ASN A 57 23.97 -73.14 4.93
C ASN A 57 25.15 -73.77 5.67
N PRO A 58 26.10 -72.98 6.19
CA PRO A 58 26.84 -73.38 7.38
C PRO A 58 26.57 -72.48 8.60
N ASP A 59 26.54 -73.16 9.73
CA ASP A 59 26.19 -72.75 11.08
C ASP A 59 26.89 -71.52 11.71
N PHE A 60 26.17 -70.98 12.69
CA PHE A 60 26.54 -70.00 13.71
C PHE A 60 27.94 -70.18 14.33
N LYS A 61 28.71 -69.07 14.40
CA LYS A 61 29.34 -68.47 15.62
C LYS A 61 30.53 -67.58 15.25
N ASN A 62 30.39 -66.26 15.43
CA ASN A 62 31.24 -65.49 16.34
C ASN A 62 30.82 -64.02 16.39
N ALA A 63 30.77 -63.50 17.61
CA ALA A 63 30.53 -62.11 17.93
C ALA A 63 31.71 -61.23 17.49
N ALA A 64 31.40 -60.10 16.86
CA ALA A 64 32.16 -58.86 16.97
C ALA A 64 31.17 -57.71 16.77
N ALA A 65 30.67 -57.19 17.90
CA ALA A 65 29.93 -55.96 17.95
C ALA A 65 30.85 -54.79 17.61
N ALA A 66 30.49 -53.97 16.62
CA ALA A 66 30.79 -52.55 16.60
C ALA A 66 30.03 -51.86 15.48
N ALA A 67 29.22 -50.88 15.90
CA ALA A 67 28.80 -49.70 15.15
C ALA A 67 27.92 -49.93 13.91
N ASP A 68 26.61 -49.86 14.09
CA ASP A 68 25.75 -48.92 13.34
C ASP A 68 24.33 -48.92 13.95
N ASP A 69 24.05 -48.01 14.88
CA ASP A 69 22.68 -47.79 15.36
C ASP A 69 22.48 -46.34 15.84
N ASP A 70 22.87 -45.39 14.99
CA ASP A 70 22.59 -43.95 15.16
C ASP A 70 21.61 -43.49 14.08
N TRP A 71 20.52 -44.25 13.94
CA TRP A 71 19.35 -43.87 13.13
C TRP A 71 18.05 -43.94 13.94
N SER A 72 18.15 -43.78 15.27
CA SER A 72 16.98 -43.59 16.12
C SER A 72 16.65 -42.10 16.20
N VAL A 73 15.45 -41.73 15.74
CA VAL A 73 14.88 -40.39 15.97
C VAL A 73 14.86 -40.13 17.47
N ASP A 74 15.50 -39.06 17.94
CA ASP A 74 15.50 -38.66 19.34
C ASP A 74 14.06 -38.31 19.77
N THR A 75 13.45 -39.22 20.52
CA THR A 75 12.11 -39.06 21.11
C THR A 75 12.17 -38.60 22.56
N SER A 76 13.31 -38.07 23.04
CA SER A 76 13.37 -37.49 24.38
C SER A 76 12.32 -36.38 24.52
N ASP A 77 11.72 -36.28 25.72
CA ASP A 77 10.67 -35.28 25.99
C ASP A 77 11.12 -33.85 25.66
N ALA A 78 12.42 -33.57 25.79
CA ALA A 78 13.02 -32.30 25.41
C ALA A 78 12.99 -32.05 23.88
N ALA A 79 13.34 -33.05 23.07
CA ALA A 79 13.29 -32.95 21.60
C ALA A 79 11.85 -32.89 21.07
N VAL A 80 10.91 -33.60 21.72
CA VAL A 80 9.47 -33.51 21.41
C VAL A 80 8.92 -32.13 21.78
N GLN A 81 9.34 -31.58 22.92
CA GLN A 81 8.92 -30.25 23.37
C GLN A 81 9.52 -29.12 22.52
N GLU A 82 10.76 -29.25 22.04
CA GLU A 82 11.36 -28.30 21.10
C GLU A 82 10.68 -28.35 19.73
N ARG A 83 10.33 -29.56 19.25
CA ARG A 83 9.52 -29.72 18.03
C ARG A 83 8.12 -29.15 18.22
N MET A 84 7.48 -29.37 19.37
CA MET A 84 6.20 -28.75 19.70
C MET A 84 6.32 -27.23 19.83
N GLY A 85 7.38 -26.70 20.43
CA GLY A 85 7.61 -25.25 20.56
C GLY A 85 7.85 -24.57 19.21
N THR A 86 8.54 -25.26 18.29
CA THR A 86 8.75 -24.81 16.90
C THR A 86 7.45 -24.87 16.10
N LEU A 87 6.66 -25.94 16.24
CA LEU A 87 5.33 -26.05 15.65
C LEU A 87 4.36 -25.00 16.22
N THR A 88 4.34 -24.79 17.55
CA THR A 88 3.51 -23.78 18.20
C THR A 88 3.92 -22.36 17.79
N SER A 89 5.21 -22.10 17.57
CA SER A 89 5.66 -20.80 17.05
C SER A 89 5.30 -20.59 15.57
N GLY A 90 5.40 -21.63 14.74
CA GLY A 90 4.90 -21.61 13.35
C GLY A 90 3.37 -21.49 13.27
N VAL A 91 2.65 -22.10 14.20
CA VAL A 91 1.19 -21.99 14.36
C VAL A 91 0.79 -20.63 14.95
N LYS A 92 1.67 -19.92 15.67
CA LYS A 92 1.41 -18.54 16.11
C LYS A 92 1.44 -17.54 14.96
N GLY A 93 2.17 -17.83 13.88
CA GLY A 93 2.05 -17.12 12.60
C GLY A 93 0.80 -17.52 11.79
N LEU A 94 0.23 -18.69 12.09
CA LEU A 94 -1.03 -19.20 11.55
C LEU A 94 -2.23 -18.98 12.50
N ALA A 95 -2.01 -18.31 13.63
CA ALA A 95 -3.06 -17.90 14.54
C ALA A 95 -3.74 -16.68 13.92
N LEU A 96 -4.49 -16.93 12.85
CA LEU A 96 -5.89 -16.57 12.76
C LEU A 96 -6.22 -15.23 13.42
N THR A 97 -5.56 -14.15 13.03
CA THR A 97 -6.18 -12.83 13.20
C THR A 97 -7.32 -12.85 12.20
N ASN A 98 -8.51 -13.24 12.66
CA ASN A 98 -9.72 -13.29 11.86
C ASN A 98 -10.21 -11.88 11.46
N ASP A 99 -9.27 -10.95 11.30
CA ASP A 99 -9.52 -9.55 11.00
C ASP A 99 -10.07 -9.39 9.59
N THR A 100 -9.66 -10.25 8.65
CA THR A 100 -10.15 -10.20 7.27
C THR A 100 -11.65 -10.51 7.18
N GLU A 101 -12.19 -11.36 8.08
CA GLU A 101 -13.63 -11.66 8.16
C GLU A 101 -14.43 -10.59 8.92
N LYS A 102 -13.78 -9.61 9.55
CA LYS A 102 -14.48 -8.52 10.24
C LYS A 102 -15.15 -7.57 9.24
N PRO A 103 -16.19 -6.82 9.69
CA PRO A 103 -16.75 -5.74 8.91
C PRO A 103 -15.68 -4.76 8.45
N GLN A 104 -15.87 -4.18 7.26
CA GLN A 104 -14.88 -3.30 6.64
C GLN A 104 -14.50 -2.09 7.52
N GLU A 105 -15.44 -1.59 8.32
CA GLU A 105 -15.22 -0.52 9.28
C GLU A 105 -14.22 -0.92 10.38
N GLU A 106 -14.37 -2.11 10.95
CA GLU A 106 -13.43 -2.61 11.95
C GLU A 106 -12.04 -2.82 11.36
N ARG A 107 -11.93 -3.35 10.13
CA ARG A 107 -10.64 -3.49 9.43
C ARG A 107 -9.97 -2.14 9.23
N PHE A 108 -10.75 -1.13 8.82
CA PHE A 108 -10.28 0.24 8.67
C PHE A 108 -9.78 0.82 10.00
N ASN A 109 -10.52 0.62 11.09
CA ASN A 109 -10.12 1.09 12.42
C ASN A 109 -8.86 0.39 12.94
N ILE A 110 -8.68 -0.91 12.68
CA ILE A 110 -7.45 -1.64 13.01
C ILE A 110 -6.26 -1.00 12.28
N PHE A 111 -6.39 -0.74 10.98
CA PHE A 111 -5.35 -0.10 10.19
C PHE A 111 -5.07 1.34 10.63
N TYR A 112 -6.10 2.12 10.91
CA TYR A 112 -5.96 3.49 11.44
C TYR A 112 -5.11 3.50 12.71
N ASN A 113 -5.41 2.61 13.66
CA ASN A 113 -4.65 2.46 14.89
C ASN A 113 -3.22 1.96 14.64
N PHE A 114 -3.01 1.09 13.66
CA PHE A 114 -1.69 0.64 13.25
C PHE A 114 -0.85 1.80 12.71
N VAL A 115 -1.37 2.59 11.76
CA VAL A 115 -0.68 3.75 11.18
C VAL A 115 -0.38 4.78 12.27
N LYS A 116 -1.31 5.03 13.19
CA LYS A 116 -1.10 5.95 14.32
C LYS A 116 0.10 5.56 15.18
N LYS A 117 0.25 4.27 15.50
CA LYS A 117 1.42 3.74 16.23
C LYS A 117 2.70 3.88 15.41
N ARG A 118 2.64 3.67 14.10
CA ARG A 118 3.82 3.79 13.23
C ARG A 118 4.24 5.24 12.98
N LYS A 119 3.32 6.21 13.07
CA LYS A 119 3.66 7.65 12.99
C LYS A 119 4.59 8.10 14.12
N GLU A 120 4.51 7.48 15.30
CA GLU A 120 5.41 7.78 16.43
C GLU A 120 6.85 7.35 16.14
N THR A 121 7.03 6.39 15.23
CA THR A 121 8.34 5.97 14.72
C THR A 121 8.70 6.74 13.44
N ASN A 122 10.00 6.88 13.15
CA ASN A 122 10.42 7.50 11.90
C ASN A 122 9.95 6.65 10.70
N ILE A 123 9.25 7.27 9.75
CA ILE A 123 8.72 6.58 8.56
C ILE A 123 9.87 6.37 7.57
N ASP A 124 10.54 5.23 7.70
CA ASP A 124 11.57 4.77 6.79
C ASP A 124 11.03 3.75 5.78
N LYS A 125 11.92 3.20 4.94
CA LYS A 125 11.54 2.22 3.92
C LYS A 125 10.96 0.92 4.51
N SER A 126 11.38 0.52 5.72
CA SER A 126 10.87 -0.69 6.39
C SER A 126 9.44 -0.44 6.86
N VAL A 127 9.21 0.68 7.54
CA VAL A 127 7.88 1.06 8.02
C VAL A 127 6.90 1.23 6.86
N ILE A 128 7.34 1.79 5.73
CA ILE A 128 6.51 1.88 4.51
C ILE A 128 6.09 0.48 4.05
N ALA A 129 7.01 -0.48 3.99
CA ALA A 129 6.70 -1.85 3.59
C ALA A 129 5.73 -2.53 4.58
N GLU A 130 5.90 -2.31 5.89
CA GLU A 130 5.02 -2.82 6.92
C GLU A 130 3.60 -2.23 6.82
N ILE A 131 3.47 -0.93 6.56
CA ILE A 131 2.17 -0.27 6.36
C ILE A 131 1.45 -0.82 5.14
N VAL A 132 2.16 -1.02 4.02
CA VAL A 132 1.57 -1.58 2.81
C VAL A 132 1.13 -3.03 3.03
N ALA A 133 1.98 -3.84 3.68
CA ALA A 133 1.66 -5.23 3.99
C ALA A 133 0.43 -5.36 4.91
N GLU A 134 0.28 -4.47 5.89
CA GLU A 134 -0.88 -4.46 6.79
C GLU A 134 -2.16 -4.04 6.06
N ALA A 135 -2.09 -3.04 5.16
CA ALA A 135 -3.23 -2.64 4.35
C ALA A 135 -3.69 -3.75 3.38
N ASP A 136 -2.73 -4.50 2.81
CA ASP A 136 -3.00 -5.65 1.95
C ASP A 136 -3.59 -6.82 2.76
N ARG A 137 -3.06 -7.09 3.98
CA ARG A 137 -3.59 -8.12 4.89
C ARG A 137 -5.05 -7.87 5.27
N LEU A 138 -5.40 -6.61 5.49
CA LEU A 138 -6.74 -6.18 5.91
C LEU A 138 -7.69 -5.93 4.73
N ASP A 139 -7.25 -6.11 3.48
CA ASP A 139 -8.05 -5.88 2.27
C ASP A 139 -8.76 -4.52 2.29
N ILE A 140 -7.98 -3.47 2.52
CA ILE A 140 -8.44 -2.08 2.57
C ILE A 140 -7.46 -1.14 1.86
N LYS A 141 -6.64 -1.65 0.94
CA LYS A 141 -5.59 -0.87 0.28
C LYS A 141 -6.10 0.46 -0.28
N ASP A 142 -7.22 0.44 -0.99
CA ASP A 142 -7.82 1.65 -1.58
C ASP A 142 -8.30 2.63 -0.50
N LYS A 143 -9.13 2.15 0.43
CA LYS A 143 -9.74 2.99 1.48
C LYS A 143 -8.72 3.47 2.51
N GLY A 144 -7.66 2.70 2.75
CA GLY A 144 -6.60 2.97 3.72
C GLY A 144 -5.91 4.31 3.49
N VAL A 145 -5.98 4.86 2.27
CA VAL A 145 -5.54 6.22 1.94
C VAL A 145 -6.24 7.28 2.80
N LEU A 146 -7.53 7.10 3.14
CA LEU A 146 -8.25 8.00 4.05
C LEU A 146 -7.60 8.01 5.44
N ALA A 147 -7.34 6.82 5.99
CA ALA A 147 -6.69 6.68 7.29
C ALA A 147 -5.26 7.25 7.28
N LEU A 148 -4.49 6.97 6.22
CA LEU A 148 -3.14 7.51 6.05
C LEU A 148 -3.15 9.04 6.02
N SER A 149 -4.07 9.63 5.26
CA SER A 149 -4.15 11.08 5.11
C SER A 149 -4.54 11.77 6.41
N GLU A 150 -5.55 11.25 7.11
CA GLU A 150 -5.99 11.78 8.40
C GLU A 150 -4.90 11.68 9.49
N VAL A 151 -4.11 10.60 9.48
CA VAL A 151 -3.05 10.41 10.47
C VAL A 151 -1.80 11.22 10.12
N LEU A 152 -1.40 11.26 8.86
CA LEU A 152 -0.10 11.80 8.45
C LEU A 152 -0.13 13.30 8.15
N PHE A 153 -1.25 13.83 7.64
CA PHE A 153 -1.35 15.24 7.29
C PHE A 153 -1.94 16.10 8.40
N ASP A 154 -1.41 17.31 8.55
CA ASP A 154 -1.92 18.34 9.42
C ASP A 154 -2.18 19.66 8.65
N LYS A 155 -2.28 20.78 9.37
CA LYS A 155 -2.42 22.13 8.81
C LYS A 155 -1.27 22.57 7.87
N ASN A 156 -0.16 21.83 7.85
CA ASN A 156 1.02 22.03 7.03
C ASN A 156 1.12 21.02 5.87
N MET A 157 -0.01 20.44 5.45
CA MET A 157 -0.10 19.43 4.38
C MET A 157 0.82 19.69 3.17
N LEU A 158 0.99 20.94 2.72
CA LEU A 158 1.90 21.29 1.62
C LEU A 158 3.36 20.86 1.83
N GLU A 159 3.86 20.94 3.06
CA GLU A 159 5.22 20.54 3.40
C GLU A 159 5.33 19.02 3.62
N GLU A 160 4.21 18.36 3.90
CA GLU A 160 4.14 16.95 4.24
C GLU A 160 3.93 16.06 3.03
N ILE A 161 3.22 16.53 2.00
CA ILE A 161 3.07 15.84 0.70
C ILE A 161 4.41 15.31 0.18
N PRO A 162 5.48 16.14 0.05
CA PRO A 162 6.77 15.62 -0.42
C PRO A 162 7.45 14.67 0.57
N LYS A 163 7.22 14.81 1.88
CA LYS A 163 7.79 13.93 2.92
C LYS A 163 7.21 12.52 2.83
N PHE A 164 5.89 12.42 2.64
CA PHE A 164 5.18 11.14 2.59
C PHE A 164 4.90 10.63 1.18
N ARG A 165 5.35 11.33 0.13
CA ARG A 165 5.14 10.98 -1.28
C ARG A 165 5.41 9.50 -1.57
N ASN A 166 6.56 8.99 -1.12
CA ASN A 166 6.96 7.61 -1.40
C ASN A 166 6.03 6.57 -0.75
N LEU A 167 5.41 6.90 0.39
CA LEU A 167 4.42 6.05 1.03
C LEU A 167 3.12 6.08 0.22
N PHE A 168 2.58 7.27 -0.07
CA PHE A 168 1.33 7.41 -0.84
C PHE A 168 1.42 6.81 -2.24
N LEU A 169 2.57 6.91 -2.92
CA LEU A 169 2.77 6.27 -4.22
C LEU A 169 2.59 4.75 -4.18
N ARG A 170 2.82 4.07 -3.05
CA ARG A 170 2.58 2.63 -2.92
C ARG A 170 1.09 2.26 -2.97
N PHE A 171 0.22 3.23 -2.72
CA PHE A 171 -1.23 3.07 -2.72
C PHE A 171 -1.87 3.62 -4.00
N LEU A 172 -1.37 4.76 -4.49
CA LEU A 172 -2.05 5.56 -5.51
C LEU A 172 -1.60 5.28 -6.95
N ASN A 173 -0.36 4.81 -7.15
CA ASN A 173 0.21 4.66 -8.49
C ASN A 173 -0.57 3.63 -9.33
N GLY A 174 -1.26 4.09 -10.38
CA GLY A 174 -2.09 3.25 -11.26
C GLY A 174 -3.36 2.71 -10.59
N ASN A 175 -3.80 3.32 -9.49
CA ASN A 175 -5.00 2.93 -8.76
C ASN A 175 -5.96 4.12 -8.62
N HIS A 176 -6.82 4.30 -9.63
CA HIS A 176 -7.79 5.40 -9.67
C HIS A 176 -8.78 5.37 -8.51
N LYS A 177 -9.15 4.19 -8.02
CA LYS A 177 -10.05 4.05 -6.86
C LYS A 177 -9.41 4.59 -5.58
N ALA A 178 -8.14 4.28 -5.34
CA ALA A 178 -7.37 4.84 -4.23
C ALA A 178 -7.16 6.37 -4.39
N GLN A 179 -6.98 6.87 -5.63
CA GLN A 179 -6.89 8.30 -5.91
C GLN A 179 -8.22 9.04 -5.65
N LYS A 180 -9.37 8.44 -5.95
CA LYS A 180 -10.69 8.96 -5.55
C LYS A 180 -10.82 9.05 -4.03
N TYR A 181 -10.32 8.06 -3.29
CA TYR A 181 -10.24 8.14 -1.82
C TYR A 181 -9.28 9.24 -1.35
N MET A 182 -8.16 9.48 -2.05
CA MET A 182 -7.25 10.59 -1.75
C MET A 182 -7.92 11.95 -1.92
N LEU A 183 -8.75 12.13 -2.96
CA LEU A 183 -9.56 13.34 -3.15
C LEU A 183 -10.60 13.51 -2.04
N GLY A 184 -11.23 12.41 -1.60
CA GLY A 184 -12.09 12.43 -0.42
C GLY A 184 -11.35 12.83 0.87
N ALA A 185 -10.12 12.34 1.07
CA ALA A 185 -9.28 12.78 2.18
C ALA A 185 -8.91 14.25 2.09
N PHE A 186 -8.62 14.75 0.87
CA PHE A 186 -8.37 16.16 0.62
C PHE A 186 -9.59 17.02 1.02
N GLU A 187 -10.81 16.61 0.64
CA GLU A 187 -12.04 17.28 1.06
C GLU A 187 -12.21 17.30 2.58
N LEU A 188 -11.99 16.18 3.26
CA LEU A 188 -12.07 16.10 4.73
C LEU A 188 -11.06 17.04 5.40
N LEU A 189 -9.79 16.98 4.98
CA LEU A 189 -8.74 17.79 5.58
C LEU A 189 -8.98 19.29 5.35
N VAL A 190 -9.33 19.66 4.13
CA VAL A 190 -9.53 21.07 3.72
C VAL A 190 -10.86 21.63 4.20
N GLY A 191 -11.92 20.82 4.21
CA GLY A 191 -13.28 21.26 4.51
C GLY A 191 -13.69 21.10 5.97
N GLN A 192 -13.10 20.15 6.69
CA GLN A 192 -13.54 19.76 8.03
C GLN A 192 -12.42 19.78 9.07
N SER A 193 -11.28 19.14 8.83
CA SER A 193 -10.23 19.00 9.85
C SER A 193 -9.45 20.30 10.08
N PHE A 194 -9.06 21.00 9.01
CA PHE A 194 -8.26 22.24 9.08
C PHE A 194 -8.72 23.34 8.12
N PRO A 195 -10.01 23.73 8.10
CA PRO A 195 -10.55 24.65 7.11
C PRO A 195 -9.92 26.04 7.13
N ALA A 196 -9.59 26.57 8.31
CA ALA A 196 -8.97 27.89 8.43
C ALA A 196 -7.58 27.96 7.77
N ASP A 197 -6.80 26.87 7.84
CA ASP A 197 -5.41 26.83 7.39
C ASP A 197 -5.24 26.31 5.96
N LEU A 198 -6.09 25.36 5.54
CA LEU A 198 -5.94 24.63 4.28
C LEU A 198 -6.86 25.15 3.16
N MET A 199 -8.06 25.65 3.46
CA MET A 199 -8.99 26.14 2.43
C MET A 199 -8.43 27.30 1.58
N PRO A 200 -7.72 28.29 2.16
CA PRO A 200 -7.03 29.31 1.36
C PRO A 200 -5.91 28.75 0.46
N LYS A 201 -5.41 27.55 0.78
CA LYS A 201 -4.32 26.86 0.08
C LYS A 201 -4.82 25.71 -0.80
N ALA A 202 -6.13 25.46 -0.89
CA ALA A 202 -6.73 24.30 -1.55
C ALA A 202 -6.19 24.07 -2.96
N VAL A 203 -6.14 25.12 -3.79
CA VAL A 203 -5.56 25.10 -5.15
C VAL A 203 -4.12 24.58 -5.15
N ARG A 204 -3.30 25.12 -4.24
CA ARG A 204 -1.88 24.80 -4.15
C ARG A 204 -1.67 23.37 -3.67
N ILE A 205 -2.52 22.89 -2.76
CA ILE A 205 -2.48 21.52 -2.24
C ILE A 205 -2.86 20.55 -3.35
N LEU A 206 -3.97 20.79 -4.06
CA LEU A 206 -4.40 19.92 -5.15
C LEU A 206 -3.34 19.87 -6.26
N LYS A 207 -2.76 21.02 -6.62
CA LYS A 207 -1.63 21.08 -7.56
C LYS A 207 -0.40 20.33 -7.03
N ALA A 208 -0.09 20.42 -5.74
CA ALA A 208 1.04 19.70 -5.16
C ALA A 208 0.85 18.18 -5.18
N LEU A 209 -0.39 17.69 -5.04
CA LEU A 209 -0.73 16.28 -5.19
C LEU A 209 -0.54 15.81 -6.64
N TYR A 210 -0.99 16.61 -7.61
CA TYR A 210 -0.76 16.38 -9.04
C TYR A 210 0.74 16.38 -9.39
N ASP A 211 1.47 17.44 -9.02
CA ASP A 211 2.91 17.59 -9.29
C ASP A 211 3.75 16.48 -8.63
N ALA A 212 3.25 15.86 -7.57
CA ALA A 212 3.89 14.75 -6.88
C ALA A 212 3.54 13.36 -7.47
N ASP A 213 2.81 13.31 -8.57
CA ASP A 213 2.31 12.08 -9.21
C ASP A 213 1.41 11.25 -8.29
N LEU A 214 0.72 11.90 -7.33
CA LEU A 214 -0.20 11.21 -6.41
C LEU A 214 -1.64 11.17 -6.95
N LEU A 215 -1.99 12.12 -7.82
CA LEU A 215 -3.30 12.21 -8.47
C LEU A 215 -3.10 12.40 -9.97
N GLU A 216 -3.76 11.56 -10.75
CA GLU A 216 -3.77 11.66 -12.21
C GLU A 216 -4.78 12.71 -12.66
N GLU A 217 -4.52 13.28 -13.84
CA GLU A 217 -5.33 14.35 -14.44
C GLU A 217 -6.79 13.94 -14.60
N GLU A 218 -7.02 12.78 -15.20
CA GLU A 218 -8.35 12.21 -15.43
C GLU A 218 -9.16 12.13 -14.12
N VAL A 219 -8.54 11.64 -13.04
CA VAL A 219 -9.22 11.48 -11.75
C VAL A 219 -9.58 12.84 -11.14
N ILE A 220 -8.71 13.84 -11.28
CA ILE A 220 -8.97 15.21 -10.81
C ILE A 220 -10.10 15.85 -11.62
N LEU A 221 -10.11 15.66 -12.94
CA LEU A 221 -11.12 16.22 -13.82
C LEU A 221 -12.50 15.60 -13.58
N GLN A 222 -12.59 14.27 -13.51
CA GLN A 222 -13.83 13.56 -13.17
C GLN A 222 -14.39 14.01 -11.82
N TRP A 223 -13.53 14.17 -10.81
CA TRP A 223 -13.95 14.70 -9.51
C TRP A 223 -14.43 16.15 -9.59
N GLY A 224 -13.72 17.00 -10.32
CA GLY A 224 -14.03 18.44 -10.42
C GLY A 224 -15.39 18.74 -11.05
N GLU A 225 -15.98 17.80 -11.79
CA GLU A 225 -17.26 17.95 -12.48
C GLU A 225 -18.48 17.77 -11.59
N LYS A 226 -18.38 16.94 -10.55
CA LYS A 226 -19.51 16.55 -9.69
C LYS A 226 -19.22 16.94 -8.25
N VAL A 227 -19.97 17.91 -7.72
CA VAL A 227 -19.94 18.23 -6.29
C VAL A 227 -20.64 17.11 -5.52
N SER A 228 -19.92 16.48 -4.59
CA SER A 228 -20.43 15.39 -3.76
C SER A 228 -20.80 15.87 -2.34
N LYS A 229 -21.56 15.03 -1.63
CA LYS A 229 -21.84 15.18 -0.20
C LYS A 229 -21.29 14.01 0.64
N LYS A 230 -20.42 13.20 0.04
CA LYS A 230 -19.93 11.93 0.61
C LYS A 230 -19.02 12.15 1.81
N TYR A 231 -18.14 13.15 1.73
CA TYR A 231 -17.12 13.41 2.75
C TYR A 231 -17.39 14.67 3.56
N VAL A 232 -17.82 15.74 2.88
CA VAL A 232 -18.17 17.02 3.50
C VAL A 232 -19.56 17.48 3.05
N SER A 233 -20.12 18.50 3.69
CA SER A 233 -21.40 19.05 3.27
C SER A 233 -21.33 19.60 1.84
N LYS A 234 -22.45 19.56 1.11
CA LYS A 234 -22.50 20.05 -0.28
C LYS A 234 -22.04 21.50 -0.42
N GLU A 235 -22.34 22.33 0.59
CA GLU A 235 -21.90 23.72 0.67
C GLU A 235 -20.38 23.82 0.76
N VAL A 236 -19.75 23.09 1.69
CA VAL A 236 -18.29 23.09 1.86
C VAL A 236 -17.59 22.52 0.62
N CYS A 237 -18.12 21.43 0.04
CA CYS A 237 -17.60 20.88 -1.20
C CYS A 237 -17.66 21.91 -2.35
N SER A 238 -18.78 22.65 -2.48
CA SER A 238 -18.90 23.70 -3.50
C SER A 238 -17.87 24.81 -3.30
N GLN A 239 -17.64 25.25 -2.05
CA GLN A 239 -16.61 26.23 -1.74
C GLN A 239 -15.20 25.72 -2.09
N ILE A 240 -14.90 24.44 -1.83
CA ILE A 240 -13.64 23.82 -2.23
C ILE A 240 -13.50 23.85 -3.76
N HIS A 241 -14.52 23.44 -4.51
CA HIS A 241 -14.52 23.45 -5.98
C HIS A 241 -14.33 24.86 -6.53
N GLU A 242 -14.98 25.88 -5.96
CA GLU A 242 -14.78 27.29 -6.33
C GLU A 242 -13.33 27.72 -6.12
N LYS A 243 -12.70 27.32 -5.01
CA LYS A 243 -11.29 27.62 -4.77
C LYS A 243 -10.43 26.97 -5.84
N VAL A 244 -10.61 25.69 -6.13
CA VAL A 244 -9.75 24.92 -7.04
C VAL A 244 -10.06 25.11 -8.54
N ALA A 245 -11.17 25.77 -8.88
CA ALA A 245 -11.60 25.99 -10.26
C ALA A 245 -10.50 26.53 -11.22
N PRO A 246 -9.61 27.46 -10.82
CA PRO A 246 -8.51 27.89 -11.69
C PRO A 246 -7.56 26.75 -12.09
N PHE A 247 -7.33 25.77 -11.21
CA PHE A 247 -6.48 24.61 -11.50
C PHE A 247 -7.20 23.59 -12.38
N ILE A 248 -8.49 23.31 -12.12
CA ILE A 248 -9.30 22.44 -12.99
C ILE A 248 -9.36 23.02 -14.41
N LYS A 249 -9.57 24.33 -14.54
CA LYS A 249 -9.54 25.00 -15.84
C LYS A 249 -8.19 24.84 -16.55
N TRP A 250 -7.09 24.99 -15.81
CA TRP A 250 -5.74 24.80 -16.35
C TRP A 250 -5.49 23.38 -16.87
N LEU A 251 -6.00 22.35 -16.17
CA LEU A 251 -5.94 20.96 -16.65
C LEU A 251 -6.78 20.78 -17.93
N LYS A 252 -8.02 21.27 -17.97
CA LYS A 252 -8.87 21.18 -19.18
C LYS A 252 -8.29 21.89 -20.41
N GLU A 253 -7.65 23.04 -20.22
CA GLU A 253 -6.96 23.74 -21.31
C GLU A 253 -5.74 22.96 -21.84
N ALA A 254 -5.22 21.98 -21.08
CA ALA A 254 -4.16 21.08 -21.53
C ALA A 254 -4.67 19.81 -22.22
N GLU A 255 -5.94 19.42 -22.01
CA GLU A 255 -6.55 18.14 -22.41
C GLU A 255 -7.29 18.16 -23.77
N GLU A 256 -7.39 19.29 -24.49
CA GLU A 256 -8.06 19.35 -25.81
C GLU A 256 -7.39 18.48 -26.94
N GLU A 257 -6.71 17.38 -26.60
CA GLU A 257 -6.13 16.39 -27.52
C GLU A 257 -6.58 14.91 -27.36
N ASP A 258 -7.29 14.45 -26.32
CA ASP A 258 -7.72 13.03 -26.25
C ASP A 258 -8.82 12.78 -25.20
N SER A 259 -9.94 12.10 -25.53
CA SER A 259 -11.03 11.80 -24.58
C SER A 259 -11.66 10.43 -24.84
N SER A 260 -11.84 9.63 -23.78
CA SER A 260 -12.66 8.41 -23.73
C SER A 260 -13.05 8.11 -22.26
N GLU A 261 -14.35 7.98 -21.98
CA GLU A 261 -14.93 7.84 -20.62
C GLU A 261 -15.40 6.40 -20.31
N GLU A 262 -15.15 5.92 -19.08
CA GLU A 262 -15.83 4.76 -18.48
C GLU A 262 -16.29 5.07 -17.03
N GLU A 263 -17.58 4.84 -16.72
CA GLU A 263 -18.18 4.98 -15.37
C GLU A 263 -18.18 3.64 -14.62
N GLU A 264 -17.64 3.59 -13.38
CA GLU A 264 -17.88 2.50 -12.42
C GLU A 264 -18.57 2.99 -11.14
N GLY A 265 -19.59 2.24 -10.69
CA GLY A 265 -20.45 2.57 -9.56
C GLY A 265 -19.79 2.31 -8.19
N GLU A 266 -19.97 3.26 -7.26
CA GLU A 266 -19.46 3.16 -5.88
C GLU A 266 -20.55 2.77 -4.87
N GLU A 267 -20.26 1.80 -4.00
CA GLU A 267 -21.07 1.47 -2.83
C GLU A 267 -20.86 2.48 -1.68
N GLU A 268 -21.98 2.96 -1.12
CA GLU A 268 -22.11 3.97 -0.08
C GLU A 268 -21.85 3.39 1.32
N ILE A 269 -20.74 3.77 1.97
CA ILE A 269 -20.46 3.47 3.39
C ILE A 269 -20.09 4.79 4.09
N GLU A 270 -20.90 5.17 5.07
CA GLU A 270 -20.70 6.34 5.94
C GLU A 270 -19.53 6.10 6.90
N VAL A 271 -18.43 6.83 6.73
CA VAL A 271 -17.24 6.71 7.59
C VAL A 271 -17.46 7.59 8.82
N VAL A 272 -17.98 7.01 9.91
CA VAL A 272 -18.13 7.70 11.19
C VAL A 272 -16.83 7.62 11.97
N TYR A 273 -16.11 8.74 12.08
CA TYR A 273 -14.89 8.82 12.89
C TYR A 273 -15.19 8.94 14.39
N ASP A 274 -14.50 8.15 15.21
CA ASP A 274 -14.53 8.19 16.69
C ASP A 274 -14.12 9.56 17.30
N ASN A 275 -13.56 10.47 16.49
CA ASN A 275 -13.21 11.83 16.92
C ASN A 275 -14.42 12.66 17.38
N LYS A 276 -15.65 12.31 16.97
CA LYS A 276 -16.88 12.97 17.47
C LYS A 276 -17.12 12.67 18.96
N ALA A 277 -16.72 11.49 19.45
CA ALA A 277 -16.83 11.14 20.86
C ALA A 277 -15.87 11.96 21.76
N GLN A 278 -14.72 12.37 21.21
CA GLN A 278 -13.77 13.23 21.91
C GLN A 278 -14.23 14.69 21.93
N GLN A 279 -14.85 15.18 20.85
CA GLN A 279 -15.42 16.54 20.79
C GLN A 279 -16.67 16.71 21.68
N LEU A 280 -17.48 15.66 21.86
CA LEU A 280 -18.62 15.67 22.78
C LEU A 280 -18.21 15.66 24.25
N LYS A 281 -17.09 15.00 24.60
CA LYS A 281 -16.53 15.05 25.96
C LYS A 281 -15.93 16.43 26.29
N ALA A 282 -15.23 17.04 25.34
CA ALA A 282 -14.66 18.38 25.53
C ALA A 282 -15.73 19.48 25.71
N GLN A 283 -16.92 19.33 25.12
CA GLN A 283 -18.05 20.26 25.34
C GLN A 283 -18.79 20.03 26.67
N ALA A 284 -18.73 18.83 27.24
CA ALA A 284 -19.33 18.54 28.53
C ALA A 284 -18.49 19.09 29.70
N ASP A 285 -17.15 19.06 29.58
CA ASP A 285 -16.23 19.56 30.61
C ASP A 285 -16.14 21.10 30.65
N ASN A 286 -16.51 21.80 29.58
CA ASN A 286 -16.44 23.27 29.50
C ASN A 286 -17.74 23.99 29.92
N LYS A 287 -18.72 23.27 30.50
CA LYS A 287 -20.04 23.81 30.88
C LYS A 287 -20.25 23.91 32.40
N VAL A 288 -19.19 23.82 33.19
CA VAL A 288 -19.23 23.86 34.67
C VAL A 288 -18.34 24.97 35.23
N VAL A 289 -18.43 26.20 34.71
CA VAL A 289 -18.03 27.43 35.44
C VAL A 289 -18.80 28.62 34.82
N GLU A 290 -19.85 29.09 35.51
CA GLU A 290 -20.51 30.42 35.50
C GLU A 290 -21.87 30.21 36.20
N GLU A 291 -21.91 30.27 37.54
CA GLU A 291 -22.36 31.39 38.39
C GLU A 291 -23.88 31.67 38.32
N ASP A 292 -24.57 31.36 39.42
CA ASP A 292 -25.82 32.02 39.87
C ASP A 292 -25.72 32.12 41.40
N ASP A 293 -24.87 33.05 41.87
CA ASP A 293 -25.06 33.73 43.15
C ASP A 293 -25.93 34.96 42.84
N ASP A 294 -27.24 34.90 43.13
CA ASP A 294 -28.11 36.09 43.18
C ASP A 294 -29.29 35.84 44.14
N ASP A 295 -29.12 36.38 45.36
CA ASP A 295 -30.09 37.04 46.23
C ASP A 295 -31.53 36.50 46.37
N LEU A 296 -31.74 35.75 47.46
CA LEU A 296 -33.06 35.54 48.08
C LEU A 296 -33.42 36.76 48.95
N ASP A 297 -34.11 37.74 48.36
CA ASP A 297 -34.79 38.80 49.11
C ASP A 297 -36.04 38.24 49.82
N ILE A 298 -35.93 38.09 51.13
CA ILE A 298 -37.02 37.83 52.07
C ILE A 298 -37.50 39.18 52.64
N ASP A 299 -38.65 39.68 52.17
CA ASP A 299 -39.69 40.38 52.94
C ASP A 299 -40.66 41.20 52.04
N ALA A 300 -41.94 41.21 52.44
CA ALA A 300 -43.07 42.06 52.00
C ALA A 300 -43.99 41.55 50.86
N ILE A 301 -45.03 40.78 51.20
CA ILE A 301 -46.43 41.25 51.36
C ILE A 301 -47.34 40.13 51.83
#